data_AF-J9E2B9-F1
#
_entry.id   AF-J9E2B9-F1
#
_cell.length_a   1.000
_cell.length_b   1.000
_cell.length_c   1.000
_cell.angle_alpha   90.00
_cell.angle_beta   90.00
_cell.angle_gamma   90.00
#
_symmetry.space_group_name_H-M   'P 1'
#
loop_
_entity.id
_entity.type
_entity.pdbx_description
1 polymer ?
#
loop_
_entity_poly.entity_id
_entity_poly.type
_entity_poly.pdbx_seq_one_letter_code
_entity_poly.pdbx_strand_id
1 'polypeptide(L)'
;MKQLEQKYARIQISAVAEQIGDEKQKAIAREAELLTKERLCCGLNIFEMFILKFKKILSMDTIWTGGFPSNGVMWLDECVEFHRLWSALQFFFCQPPLLGQEGLNPLTEPLIEALFGDGLHWAGCGIIALLNQHRRFEILDFSYHLLRVHRADGKDNIVHGI
;
A
#
# COMPACT_ATOMS: atom_id res chain seq x y z
N MET A 1 23.01 27.02 27.00
CA MET A 1 22.22 25.84 27.44
C MET A 1 21.82 25.96 28.91
N LYS A 2 22.74 25.84 29.87
CA LYS A 2 22.41 25.88 31.32
C LYS A 2 21.67 27.14 31.81
N GLN A 3 22.07 28.33 31.33
CA GLN A 3 21.35 29.58 31.67
C GLN A 3 19.92 29.61 31.11
N LEU A 4 19.69 28.94 29.97
CA LEU A 4 18.38 28.84 29.35
C LEU A 4 17.49 27.83 30.09
N GLU A 5 18.05 26.70 30.51
CA GLU A 5 17.37 25.73 31.37
C GLU A 5 16.94 26.36 32.70
N GLN A 6 17.81 27.15 33.34
CA GLN A 6 17.44 27.89 34.55
C GLN A 6 16.29 28.88 34.30
N LYS A 7 16.28 29.57 33.15
CA LYS A 7 15.20 30.47 32.76
C LYS A 7 13.86 29.73 32.59
N TYR A 8 13.89 28.51 32.06
CA TYR A 8 12.70 27.69 31.79
C TYR A 8 12.36 26.68 32.89
N ALA A 9 13.12 26.62 33.98
CA ALA A 9 12.93 25.66 35.07
C ALA A 9 11.52 25.70 35.67
N ARG A 10 10.89 26.88 35.72
CA ARG A 10 9.52 27.06 36.22
C ARG A 10 8.43 26.43 35.34
N ILE A 11 8.76 26.07 34.09
CA ILE A 11 7.85 25.40 33.15
C ILE A 11 7.94 23.88 33.28
N GLN A 12 8.94 23.34 33.99
CA GLN A 12 9.02 21.91 34.28
C GLN A 12 7.99 21.52 35.34
N ILE A 13 6.77 21.23 34.87
CA ILE A 13 5.58 20.99 35.71
C ILE A 13 5.82 19.87 36.72
N SER A 14 6.51 18.79 36.34
CA SER A 14 6.83 17.68 37.25
C SER A 14 7.78 18.10 38.37
N ALA A 15 8.83 18.86 38.05
CA ALA A 15 9.77 19.40 39.05
C ALA A 15 9.08 20.37 40.03
N VAL A 16 8.12 21.17 39.54
CA VAL A 16 7.32 22.06 40.38
C VAL A 16 6.38 21.25 41.27
N ALA A 17 5.62 20.30 40.71
CA ALA A 17 4.70 19.45 41.47
C ALA A 17 5.42 18.64 42.56
N GLU A 18 6.66 18.22 42.32
CA GLU A 18 7.49 17.52 43.30
C GLU A 18 7.87 18.40 44.51
N GLN A 19 8.04 19.71 44.30
CA GLN A 19 8.44 20.67 45.33
C GLN A 19 7.26 21.18 46.17
N ILE A 20 6.11 21.45 45.53
CA ILE A 20 4.98 22.14 46.17
C ILE A 20 3.68 21.34 46.23
N GLY A 21 3.61 20.20 45.52
CA GLY A 21 2.39 19.39 45.43
C GLY A 21 2.22 18.41 46.58
N ASP A 22 0.97 17.98 46.80
CA ASP A 22 0.67 16.84 47.66
C ASP A 22 1.05 15.50 47.00
N GLU A 23 1.02 14.41 47.77
CA GLU A 23 1.41 13.08 47.25
C GLU A 23 0.57 12.62 46.05
N LYS A 24 -0.70 13.03 45.95
CA LYS A 24 -1.54 12.69 44.79
C LYS A 24 -1.13 13.50 43.57
N GLN A 25 -0.86 14.79 43.73
CA GLN A 25 -0.42 15.69 42.67
C GLN A 25 0.94 15.26 42.10
N LYS A 26 1.87 14.83 42.95
CA LYS A 26 3.16 14.27 42.52
C LYS A 26 2.98 13.02 41.67
N ALA A 27 2.16 12.08 42.12
CA ALA A 27 1.87 10.85 41.36
C ALA A 27 1.27 11.17 39.98
N ILE A 28 0.25 12.04 39.93
CA ILE A 28 -0.38 12.46 38.68
C ILE A 28 0.62 13.16 37.75
N ALA A 29 1.46 14.05 38.27
CA ALA A 29 2.44 14.77 37.46
C ALA A 29 3.49 13.84 36.83
N ARG A 30 3.95 12.81 37.55
CA ARG A 30 4.89 11.81 37.02
C ARG A 30 4.26 10.95 35.92
N GLU A 31 3.01 10.49 36.11
CA GLU A 31 2.28 9.75 35.08
C GLU A 31 2.01 10.59 33.83
N ALA A 32 1.59 11.84 34.01
CA ALA A 32 1.35 12.77 32.91
C ALA A 32 2.64 13.05 32.11
N GLU A 33 3.79 13.21 32.79
CA GLU A 33 5.07 13.39 32.13
C GLU A 33 5.46 12.17 31.28
N LEU A 34 5.25 10.96 31.80
CA LEU A 34 5.49 9.72 31.06
C LEU A 34 4.63 9.65 29.80
N LEU A 35 3.30 9.82 29.93
CA LEU A 35 2.35 9.76 28.81
C LEU A 35 2.59 10.86 27.76
N THR A 36 3.14 12.01 28.16
CA THR A 36 3.46 13.10 27.23
C THR A 36 4.74 12.82 26.45
N LYS A 37 5.72 12.16 27.07
CA LYS A 37 7.00 11.81 26.45
C LYS A 37 6.89 10.57 25.56
N GLU A 38 6.18 9.55 26.02
CA GLU A 38 6.03 8.27 25.32
C GLU A 38 4.95 8.37 24.23
N ARG A 39 5.37 8.84 23.06
CA ARG A 39 4.49 8.95 21.89
C ARG A 39 4.81 7.83 20.91
N LEU A 40 3.79 7.38 20.16
CA LEU A 40 3.97 6.40 19.09
C LEU A 40 5.06 6.83 18.09
N CYS A 41 5.16 8.13 17.79
CA CYS A 41 6.17 8.68 16.89
C CYS A 41 7.61 8.60 17.42
N CYS A 42 7.84 8.25 18.69
CA CYS A 42 9.18 8.15 19.29
C CYS A 42 9.90 6.82 18.98
N GLY A 43 9.25 5.87 18.29
CA GLY A 43 9.90 4.63 17.89
C GLY A 43 8.99 3.48 17.50
N LEU A 44 7.67 3.69 17.36
CA LEU A 44 6.72 2.65 17.00
C LEU A 44 6.15 2.86 15.59
N ASN A 45 5.98 1.76 14.85
CA ASN A 45 5.44 1.77 13.49
C ASN A 45 4.22 0.83 13.39
N ILE A 46 3.02 1.42 13.44
CA ILE A 46 1.75 0.67 13.34
C ILE A 46 1.56 0.09 11.94
N PHE A 47 2.05 0.77 10.90
CA PHE A 47 1.86 0.35 9.52
C PHE A 47 2.65 -0.93 9.22
N GLU A 48 3.89 -1.01 9.69
CA GLU A 48 4.71 -2.23 9.59
C GLU A 48 4.05 -3.41 10.32
N MET A 49 3.55 -3.18 11.54
CA MET A 49 2.82 -4.19 12.31
C MET A 49 1.59 -4.72 11.55
N PHE A 50 0.85 -3.83 10.90
CA PHE A 50 -0.30 -4.19 10.07
C PHE A 50 0.12 -5.01 8.85
N ILE A 51 1.13 -4.56 8.11
CA ILE A 51 1.68 -5.24 6.93
C ILE A 51 2.14 -6.67 7.26
N LEU A 52 2.87 -6.84 8.37
CA LEU A 52 3.35 -8.16 8.79
C LEU A 52 2.20 -9.11 9.12
N LYS A 53 1.16 -8.59 9.79
CA LYS A 53 -0.04 -9.38 10.08
C LYS A 53 -0.80 -9.75 8.81
N PHE A 54 -0.91 -8.83 7.86
CA PHE A 54 -1.59 -9.10 6.60
C PHE A 54 -0.83 -10.12 5.75
N LYS A 55 0.51 -10.01 5.66
CA LYS A 55 1.37 -11.03 5.03
C LYS A 55 1.15 -12.42 5.63
N LYS A 56 1.03 -12.51 6.95
CA LYS A 56 0.77 -13.78 7.64
C LYS A 56 -0.55 -14.40 7.19
N ILE A 57 -1.62 -13.60 7.03
CA ILE A 57 -2.93 -14.08 6.55
C ILE A 57 -2.81 -14.61 5.13
N LEU A 58 -2.17 -13.86 4.22
CA LEU A 58 -1.98 -14.29 2.83
C LEU A 58 -1.15 -15.57 2.72
N SER A 59 -0.20 -15.78 3.64
CA SER A 59 0.66 -16.98 3.65
C SER A 59 -0.05 -18.25 4.14
N MET A 60 -1.30 -18.15 4.62
CA MET A 60 -2.06 -19.32 5.10
C MET A 60 -2.59 -20.20 3.97
N ASP A 61 -2.67 -19.67 2.75
CA ASP A 61 -3.22 -20.36 1.59
C ASP A 61 -2.25 -20.28 0.40
N THR A 62 -1.99 -21.42 -0.23
CA THR A 62 -1.13 -21.52 -1.41
C THR A 62 -1.76 -20.95 -2.67
N ILE A 63 -3.06 -20.64 -2.68
CA ILE A 63 -3.75 -20.03 -3.84
C ILE A 63 -3.09 -18.70 -4.29
N TRP A 64 -2.44 -17.99 -3.37
CA TRP A 64 -1.80 -16.69 -3.65
C TRP A 64 -0.44 -16.82 -4.34
N THR A 65 0.28 -17.92 -4.08
CA THR A 65 1.68 -18.15 -4.52
C THR A 65 1.82 -19.30 -5.51
N GLY A 66 0.78 -20.11 -5.68
CA GLY A 66 0.80 -21.30 -6.50
C GLY A 66 1.65 -22.43 -5.90
N GLY A 67 1.90 -23.45 -6.71
CA GLY A 67 2.79 -24.56 -6.37
C GLY A 67 4.26 -24.28 -6.71
N PHE A 68 5.05 -25.35 -6.79
CA PHE A 68 6.44 -25.27 -7.22
C PHE A 68 6.55 -25.17 -8.75
N PRO A 69 7.34 -24.23 -9.29
CA PRO A 69 7.49 -24.04 -10.73
C PRO A 69 8.16 -25.25 -11.38
N SER A 70 7.66 -25.63 -12.56
CA SER A 70 8.14 -26.78 -13.34
C SER A 70 9.63 -26.71 -13.68
N ASN A 71 10.15 -25.51 -13.91
CA ASN A 71 11.56 -25.25 -14.22
C ASN A 71 12.46 -25.10 -12.97
N GLY A 72 11.91 -25.21 -11.76
CA GLY A 72 12.66 -25.06 -10.50
C GLY A 72 13.11 -23.63 -10.17
N VAL A 73 12.69 -22.63 -10.95
CA VAL A 73 13.08 -21.21 -10.76
C VAL A 73 11.86 -20.33 -10.53
N MET A 74 10.96 -20.21 -11.53
CA MET A 74 9.75 -19.39 -11.45
C MET A 74 8.73 -19.74 -12.54
N TRP A 75 7.46 -19.42 -12.30
CA TRP A 75 6.40 -19.54 -13.30
C TRP A 75 6.60 -18.54 -14.45
N LEU A 76 6.45 -19.01 -15.70
CA LEU A 76 6.67 -18.21 -16.89
C LEU A 76 5.44 -18.09 -17.76
N ASP A 77 4.73 -19.18 -18.02
CA ASP A 77 3.52 -19.17 -18.85
C ASP A 77 2.27 -19.46 -18.01
N GLU A 78 2.45 -20.15 -16.88
CA GLU A 78 1.38 -20.55 -15.98
C GLU A 78 0.83 -19.35 -15.20
N CYS A 79 -0.50 -19.23 -15.17
CA CYS A 79 -1.23 -18.20 -14.43
C CYS A 79 -1.67 -18.67 -13.04
N VAL A 80 -0.71 -19.07 -12.20
CA VAL A 80 -0.97 -19.68 -10.87
C VAL A 80 -0.59 -18.79 -9.69
N GLU A 81 -0.03 -17.60 -9.93
CA GLU A 81 0.31 -16.62 -8.90
C GLU A 81 -0.67 -15.44 -8.93
N PHE A 82 -0.89 -14.78 -7.78
CA PHE A 82 -1.79 -13.63 -7.69
C PHE A 82 -1.46 -12.50 -8.68
N HIS A 83 -0.18 -12.20 -8.90
CA HIS A 83 0.20 -11.15 -9.86
C HIS A 83 -0.32 -11.41 -11.29
N ARG A 84 -0.55 -12.67 -11.67
CA ARG A 84 -1.13 -13.03 -12.98
C ARG A 84 -2.60 -12.70 -13.08
N LEU A 85 -3.35 -12.95 -12.00
CA LEU A 85 -4.73 -12.48 -11.88
C LEU A 85 -4.77 -10.95 -11.93
N TRP A 86 -3.86 -10.28 -11.22
CA TRP A 86 -3.77 -8.83 -11.24
C TRP A 86 -3.43 -8.28 -12.63
N SER A 87 -2.55 -8.92 -13.40
CA SER A 87 -2.28 -8.54 -14.79
C SER A 87 -3.52 -8.61 -15.68
N ALA A 88 -4.37 -9.63 -15.51
CA ALA A 88 -5.63 -9.74 -16.24
C ALA A 88 -6.61 -8.63 -15.85
N LEU A 89 -6.71 -8.33 -14.54
CA LEU A 89 -7.53 -7.23 -14.04
C LEU A 89 -7.03 -5.87 -14.56
N GLN A 90 -5.72 -5.61 -14.48
CA GLN A 90 -5.09 -4.40 -15.01
C GLN A 90 -5.33 -4.26 -16.51
N PHE A 91 -5.25 -5.36 -17.27
CA PHE A 91 -5.56 -5.36 -18.70
C PHE A 91 -7.01 -4.91 -18.97
N PHE A 92 -7.97 -5.34 -18.15
CA PHE A 92 -9.36 -4.90 -18.23
C PHE A 92 -9.53 -3.43 -17.83
N PHE A 93 -8.89 -3.00 -16.74
CA PHE A 93 -8.98 -1.61 -16.25
C PHE A 93 -8.36 -0.59 -17.22
N CYS A 94 -7.36 -1.01 -17.99
CA CYS A 94 -6.71 -0.18 -19.00
C CYS A 94 -7.48 -0.11 -20.34
N GLN A 95 -8.60 -0.82 -20.49
CA GLN A 95 -9.39 -0.72 -21.71
C GLN A 95 -10.03 0.67 -21.80
N PRO A 96 -10.04 1.31 -22.99
CA PRO A 96 -10.76 2.55 -23.17
C PRO A 96 -12.27 2.31 -23.00
N PRO A 97 -13.03 3.28 -22.45
CA PRO A 97 -14.48 3.19 -22.43
C PRO A 97 -15.01 2.96 -23.84
N LEU A 98 -16.03 2.11 -23.98
CA LEU A 98 -16.71 1.90 -25.25
C LEU A 98 -17.29 3.23 -25.73
N LEU A 99 -16.62 3.87 -26.68
CA LEU A 99 -17.18 5.00 -27.42
C LEU A 99 -18.41 4.47 -28.15
N GLY A 100 -19.58 4.80 -27.62
CA GLY A 100 -20.86 4.51 -28.25
C GLY A 100 -20.81 4.93 -29.71
N GLN A 101 -21.29 4.03 -30.57
CA GLN A 101 -21.64 4.36 -31.95
C GLN A 101 -22.37 5.70 -31.99
N GLU A 102 -22.01 6.53 -32.96
CA GLU A 102 -22.59 7.86 -33.20
C GLU A 102 -24.11 7.86 -32.95
N GLY A 103 -24.58 8.66 -31.98
CA GLY A 103 -25.97 9.11 -31.94
C GLY A 103 -26.85 8.71 -30.76
N LEU A 104 -26.39 7.98 -29.73
CA LEU A 104 -27.17 7.76 -28.50
C LEU A 104 -26.38 8.15 -27.26
N ASN A 105 -27.08 8.83 -26.34
CA ASN A 105 -26.56 9.50 -25.14
C ASN A 105 -25.36 8.79 -24.50
N PRO A 106 -24.25 9.50 -24.23
CA PRO A 106 -23.05 8.93 -23.64
C PRO A 106 -23.32 8.68 -22.14
N LEU A 107 -23.89 7.53 -21.80
CA LEU A 107 -23.58 6.87 -20.54
C LEU A 107 -22.17 6.27 -20.71
N THR A 108 -21.17 7.15 -20.78
CA THR A 108 -19.76 6.77 -20.75
C THR A 108 -19.58 5.95 -19.47
N GLU A 109 -19.31 4.66 -19.59
CA GLU A 109 -18.98 3.86 -18.42
C GLU A 109 -17.81 4.57 -17.71
N PRO A 110 -17.97 4.92 -16.42
CA PRO A 110 -16.95 5.67 -15.72
C PRO A 110 -15.69 4.81 -15.62
N LEU A 111 -14.55 5.45 -15.83
CA LEU A 111 -13.24 4.81 -15.67
C LEU A 111 -13.12 4.21 -14.26
N ILE A 112 -12.35 3.14 -14.13
CA ILE A 112 -12.19 2.41 -12.86
C ILE A 112 -11.66 3.34 -11.75
N GLU A 113 -10.76 4.27 -12.08
CA GLU A 113 -10.27 5.29 -11.15
C GLU A 113 -11.36 6.26 -10.68
N ALA A 114 -12.38 6.55 -11.48
CA ALA A 114 -13.50 7.40 -11.07
C ALA A 114 -14.43 6.66 -10.09
N LEU A 115 -14.50 5.33 -10.19
CA LEU A 115 -15.32 4.49 -9.32
C LEU A 115 -14.61 4.12 -8.00
N PHE A 116 -13.34 3.76 -8.07
CA PHE A 116 -12.60 3.14 -6.96
C PHE A 116 -11.39 3.95 -6.47
N GLY A 117 -11.00 4.99 -7.21
CA GLY A 117 -9.79 5.77 -6.94
C GLY A 117 -8.52 4.91 -6.92
N ASP A 118 -7.54 5.37 -6.14
CA ASP A 118 -6.25 4.67 -6.02
C ASP A 118 -6.32 3.46 -5.08
N GLY A 119 -7.39 3.34 -4.28
CA GLY A 119 -7.54 2.29 -3.27
C GLY A 119 -7.47 0.88 -3.86
N LEU A 120 -8.07 0.69 -5.04
CA LEU A 120 -8.00 -0.57 -5.78
C LEU A 120 -6.56 -0.95 -6.12
N HIS A 121 -5.78 0.02 -6.63
CA HIS A 121 -4.38 -0.17 -6.99
C HIS A 121 -3.50 -0.39 -5.74
N TRP A 122 -3.73 0.36 -4.66
CA TRP A 122 -3.07 0.14 -3.37
C TRP A 122 -3.30 -1.27 -2.82
N ALA A 123 -4.51 -1.80 -2.96
CA ALA A 123 -4.83 -3.16 -2.54
C ALA A 123 -4.09 -4.20 -3.39
N GLY A 124 -4.20 -4.13 -4.72
CA GLY A 124 -3.55 -5.07 -5.63
C GLY A 124 -2.02 -5.03 -5.53
N CYS A 125 -1.42 -3.85 -5.63
CA CYS A 125 0.03 -3.65 -5.47
C CYS A 125 0.50 -4.04 -4.06
N GLY A 126 -0.31 -3.77 -3.04
CA GLY A 126 -0.04 -4.19 -1.66
C GLY A 126 0.10 -5.71 -1.56
N ILE A 127 -0.86 -6.47 -2.10
CA ILE A 127 -0.81 -7.94 -2.10
C ILE A 127 0.42 -8.45 -2.88
N ILE A 128 0.67 -7.91 -4.10
CA ILE A 128 1.84 -8.28 -4.91
C ILE A 128 3.15 -8.03 -4.15
N ALA A 129 3.27 -6.90 -3.46
CA ALA A 129 4.45 -6.57 -2.66
C ALA A 129 4.63 -7.53 -1.48
N LEU A 130 3.56 -7.83 -0.74
CA LEU A 130 3.60 -8.73 0.43
C LEU A 130 3.95 -10.17 0.07
N LEU A 131 3.48 -10.63 -1.10
CA LEU A 131 3.80 -11.95 -1.67
C LEU A 131 5.17 -11.99 -2.38
N ASN A 132 5.88 -10.86 -2.43
CA ASN A 132 7.16 -10.74 -3.12
C ASN A 132 7.10 -11.14 -4.61
N GLN A 133 6.01 -10.77 -5.28
CA GLN A 133 5.74 -11.06 -6.69
C GLN A 133 6.06 -9.88 -7.63
N HIS A 134 6.37 -8.69 -7.09
CA HIS A 134 6.56 -7.45 -7.85
C HIS A 134 7.52 -7.56 -9.05
N ARG A 135 8.69 -8.18 -8.89
CA ARG A 135 9.65 -8.34 -10.00
C ARG A 135 9.11 -9.21 -11.12
N ARG A 136 8.37 -10.27 -10.77
CA ARG A 136 7.75 -11.17 -11.75
C ARG A 136 6.62 -10.47 -12.48
N PHE A 137 5.80 -9.71 -11.75
CA PHE A 137 4.76 -8.86 -12.30
C PHE A 137 5.32 -7.88 -13.34
N GLU A 138 6.35 -7.10 -13.00
CA GLU A 138 6.96 -6.10 -13.92
C GLU A 138 7.45 -6.70 -15.25
N ILE A 139 7.94 -7.94 -15.20
CA ILE A 139 8.43 -8.65 -16.38
C ILE A 139 7.27 -9.23 -17.20
N LEU A 140 6.32 -9.86 -16.52
CA LEU A 140 5.32 -10.75 -17.12
C LEU A 140 3.93 -10.13 -17.32
N ASP A 141 3.73 -8.88 -16.91
CA ASP A 141 2.44 -8.19 -17.06
C ASP A 141 2.04 -7.98 -18.53
N PHE A 142 0.76 -8.24 -18.81
CA PHE A 142 0.21 -8.18 -20.17
C PHE A 142 0.18 -6.74 -20.71
N SER A 143 -0.31 -5.79 -19.92
CA SER A 143 -0.39 -4.38 -20.32
C SER A 143 1.01 -3.78 -20.52
N TYR A 144 1.97 -4.14 -19.66
CA TYR A 144 3.36 -3.69 -19.80
C TYR A 144 4.02 -4.29 -21.04
N HIS A 145 3.78 -5.56 -21.33
CA HIS A 145 4.28 -6.17 -22.56
C HIS A 145 3.69 -5.50 -23.80
N LEU A 146 2.37 -5.31 -23.85
CA LEU A 146 1.70 -4.63 -24.96
C LEU A 146 2.25 -3.22 -25.17
N LEU A 147 2.42 -2.44 -24.10
CA LEU A 147 3.00 -1.10 -24.16
C LEU A 147 4.44 -1.12 -24.68
N ARG A 148 5.25 -2.10 -24.27
CA ARG A 148 6.64 -2.25 -24.78
C ARG A 148 6.66 -2.55 -26.28
N VAL A 149 5.77 -3.43 -26.76
CA VAL A 149 5.67 -3.76 -28.19
C VAL A 149 5.19 -2.56 -28.99
N HIS A 150 4.14 -1.87 -28.54
CA HIS A 150 3.62 -0.67 -29.20
C HIS A 150 4.69 0.44 -29.28
N ARG A 151 5.48 0.64 -28.22
CA ARG A 151 6.60 1.61 -28.26
C ARG A 151 7.69 1.25 -29.26
N ALA A 152 7.85 -0.03 -29.57
CA ALA A 152 8.85 -0.50 -30.52
C ALA A 152 8.40 -0.40 -31.98
N ASP A 153 7.12 -0.67 -32.28
CA ASP A 153 6.62 -0.67 -33.67
C ASP A 153 5.71 0.51 -34.05
N GLY A 154 5.20 1.25 -33.07
CA GLY A 154 4.39 2.46 -33.25
C GLY A 154 3.05 2.22 -33.95
N LYS A 155 2.56 0.97 -34.03
CA LYS A 155 1.31 0.67 -34.73
C LYS A 155 0.12 1.14 -33.91
N ASP A 156 -0.77 1.89 -34.56
CA ASP A 156 -1.98 2.43 -33.97
C ASP A 156 -3.20 1.97 -34.78
N ASN A 157 -3.70 0.78 -34.42
CA ASN A 157 -4.86 0.15 -35.07
C ASN A 157 -5.91 -0.16 -34.00
N ILE A 158 -7.19 -0.04 -34.38
CA ILE A 158 -8.30 -0.49 -33.53
C ILE A 158 -8.40 -2.02 -33.66
N VAL A 159 -8.08 -2.73 -32.59
CA VAL A 159 -8.23 -4.19 -32.51
C VAL A 159 -9.45 -4.52 -31.66
N HIS A 160 -10.46 -5.12 -32.27
CA HIS A 160 -11.68 -5.55 -31.57
C HIS A 160 -11.50 -6.94 -30.95
N GLY A 161 -12.08 -7.15 -29.76
CA GLY A 161 -12.22 -8.48 -29.17
C GLY A 161 -11.00 -9.01 -28.42
N ILE A 162 -10.18 -8.13 -27.85
CA ILE A 162 -9.22 -8.50 -26.79
C ILE A 162 -9.87 -8.24 -25.43
#